data_AF-A0A662UW87-F1
#
_entry.id   AF-A0A662UW87-F1
#
_cell.length_a   1.000
_cell.length_b   1.000
_cell.length_c   1.000
_cell.angle_alpha   90.00
_cell.angle_beta   90.00
_cell.angle_gamma   90.00
#
_symmetry.space_group_name_H-M   'P 1'
#
loop_
_entity.id
_entity.type
_entity.pdbx_description
1 polymer ?
#
loop_
_entity_poly.entity_id
_entity_poly.type
_entity_poly.pdbx_seq_one_letter_code
_entity_poly.pdbx_strand_id
1 'polypeptide(L)'
;MAFKIIRNALILVDRFMVPAMIIIKDNKITVKTLPKPIKHLFHIKGALSSTETRKLLSLGSLSPRVESVDLLSIKDFKALRIRRNLNEIAELLGSDDVKGGVFEVVLNLNNGEVIKLLLSQRAYLKLRNAVLKFKAK
;
A
#
# COMPACT_ATOMS: atom_id res chain seq x y z
N MET A 1 -19.87 13.68 -0.99
CA MET A 1 -19.05 12.54 -1.49
C MET A 1 -18.34 11.87 -0.31
N ALA A 2 -18.12 10.56 -0.36
CA ALA A 2 -17.68 9.80 0.82
C ALA A 2 -16.16 9.91 1.04
N PHE A 3 -15.77 10.66 2.07
CA PHE A 3 -14.41 10.63 2.61
C PHE A 3 -14.18 9.29 3.32
N LYS A 4 -13.18 8.52 2.87
CA LYS A 4 -12.81 7.25 3.51
C LYS A 4 -11.32 7.23 3.82
N ILE A 5 -10.99 6.84 5.04
CA ILE A 5 -9.60 6.60 5.46
C ILE A 5 -9.39 5.10 5.69
N ILE A 6 -8.29 4.58 5.14
CA ILE A 6 -7.78 3.24 5.38
C ILE A 6 -6.41 3.41 6.07
N ARG A 7 -6.32 3.09 7.36
CA ARG A 7 -5.13 3.35 8.19
C ARG A 7 -4.11 2.20 8.23
N ASN A 8 -4.54 0.98 7.92
CA ASN A 8 -3.73 -0.23 8.01
C ASN A 8 -3.41 -0.72 6.60
N ALA A 9 -2.63 0.08 5.88
CA ALA A 9 -2.11 -0.26 4.58
C ALA A 9 -0.58 -0.27 4.63
N LEU A 10 0.03 -1.10 3.78
CA LEU A 10 1.46 -1.08 3.54
C LEU A 10 1.65 -0.75 2.06
N ILE A 11 2.57 0.15 1.73
CA ILE A 11 2.99 0.39 0.36
C ILE A 11 4.33 -0.31 0.13
N LEU A 12 4.46 -0.98 -1.01
CA LEU A 12 5.73 -1.55 -1.42
C LEU A 12 6.48 -0.51 -2.25
N VAL A 13 7.58 0.01 -1.70
CA VAL A 13 8.49 0.92 -2.40
C VAL A 13 9.78 0.16 -2.64
N ASP A 14 10.07 -0.16 -3.90
CA ASP A 14 11.14 -1.07 -4.31
C ASP A 14 11.04 -2.43 -3.57
N ARG A 15 11.85 -2.59 -2.52
CA ARG A 15 12.00 -3.80 -1.70
C ARG A 15 11.50 -3.61 -0.26
N PHE A 16 10.97 -2.43 0.06
CA PHE A 16 10.60 -2.04 1.41
C PHE A 16 9.10 -1.96 1.57
N MET A 17 8.60 -2.47 2.69
CA MET A 17 7.22 -2.29 3.10
C MET A 17 7.14 -1.13 4.06
N VAL A 18 6.41 -0.10 3.65
CA VAL A 18 6.26 1.13 4.44
C VAL A 18 4.81 1.25 4.89
N PRO A 19 4.55 1.41 6.20
CA PRO A 19 3.21 1.71 6.68
C PRO A 19 2.66 2.94 5.98
N ALA A 20 1.44 2.85 5.50
CA ALA A 20 0.78 3.91 4.76
C ALA A 20 -0.68 4.03 5.16
N MET A 21 -1.21 5.23 4.97
CA MET A 21 -2.62 5.55 5.08
C MET A 21 -3.14 5.91 3.71
N ILE A 22 -4.24 5.29 3.30
CA ILE A 22 -4.91 5.59 2.05
C ILE A 22 -6.13 6.45 2.36
N ILE A 23 -6.17 7.63 1.78
CA ILE A 23 -7.27 8.57 1.87
C ILE A 23 -7.97 8.60 0.53
N ILE A 24 -9.26 8.27 0.52
CA ILE A 24 -10.11 8.37 -0.66
C ILE A 24 -11.04 9.55 -0.44
N LYS A 25 -10.90 10.57 -1.28
CA LYS A 25 -11.73 11.77 -1.23
C LYS A 25 -12.06 12.21 -2.64
N ASP A 26 -13.33 12.46 -2.89
CA ASP A 26 -13.84 12.83 -4.21
C ASP A 26 -13.38 11.79 -5.24
N ASN A 27 -12.62 12.19 -6.27
CA ASN A 27 -12.11 11.29 -7.29
C ASN A 27 -10.64 10.89 -7.08
N LYS A 28 -10.05 11.18 -5.91
CA LYS A 28 -8.61 10.97 -5.68
C LYS A 28 -8.37 9.92 -4.61
N ILE A 29 -7.41 9.04 -4.89
CA ILE A 29 -6.75 8.19 -3.91
C ILE A 29 -5.43 8.85 -3.55
N THR A 30 -5.25 9.18 -2.27
CA THR A 30 -4.00 9.69 -1.75
C THR A 30 -3.38 8.64 -0.83
N VAL A 31 -2.21 8.14 -1.19
CA VAL A 31 -1.40 7.24 -0.36
C VAL A 31 -0.37 8.08 0.36
N LYS A 32 -0.46 8.10 1.69
CA LYS A 32 0.47 8.83 2.57
C LYS A 32 1.27 7.83 3.39
N THR A 33 2.58 7.78 3.24
CA THR A 33 3.42 6.96 4.12
C THR A 33 3.39 7.52 5.55
N LEU A 34 3.55 6.64 6.53
CA LEU A 34 3.61 6.99 7.94
C LEU A 34 5.07 6.87 8.42
N PRO A 35 5.54 7.74 9.32
CA PRO A 35 6.92 7.75 9.83
C PRO A 35 7.21 6.59 10.82
N LYS A 36 6.47 5.48 10.72
CA LYS A 36 6.67 4.28 11.56
C LYS A 36 7.92 3.51 11.08
N PRO A 37 8.55 2.72 11.97
CA PRO A 37 9.76 1.98 11.61
C PRO A 37 9.53 1.12 10.38
N ILE A 38 10.33 1.38 9.34
CA ILE A 38 10.40 0.59 8.13
C ILE A 38 11.02 -0.74 8.52
N LYS A 39 10.24 -1.81 8.56
CA LYS A 39 10.81 -3.16 8.67
C LYS A 39 11.15 -3.64 7.27
N HIS A 40 12.39 -4.06 7.12
CA HIS A 40 12.84 -4.80 5.95
C HIS A 40 12.02 -6.08 5.82
N LEU A 41 11.59 -6.45 4.62
CA LEU A 41 11.17 -7.83 4.39
C LEU A 41 12.41 -8.71 4.57
N PHE A 42 12.45 -9.57 5.60
CA PHE A 42 13.54 -10.52 5.84
C PHE A 42 13.69 -11.54 4.70
N HIS A 43 12.72 -11.59 3.78
CA HIS A 43 12.71 -12.50 2.64
C HIS A 43 13.58 -12.09 1.45
N ILE A 44 14.19 -10.91 1.46
CA ILE A 44 15.14 -10.52 0.42
C ILE A 44 16.55 -10.81 0.95
N LYS A 45 17.03 -12.02 0.67
CA LYS A 45 18.43 -12.40 0.93
C LYS A 45 19.36 -11.54 0.08
N GLY A 46 20.05 -10.60 0.70
CA GLY A 46 21.08 -9.78 0.05
C GLY A 46 21.46 -8.56 0.89
N ALA A 47 22.71 -8.13 0.81
CA ALA A 47 23.11 -6.85 1.35
C ALA A 47 22.39 -5.73 0.59
N LEU A 48 21.93 -4.71 1.33
CA LEU A 48 21.39 -3.50 0.72
C LEU A 48 22.49 -2.79 -0.08
N SER A 49 22.18 -2.38 -1.31
CA SER A 49 23.05 -1.45 -2.03
C SER A 49 23.08 -0.09 -1.31
N SER A 50 24.11 0.71 -1.57
CA SER A 50 24.23 2.06 -1.02
C SER A 50 23.03 2.95 -1.39
N THR A 51 22.49 2.77 -2.60
CA THR A 51 21.28 3.46 -3.10
C THR A 51 20.03 3.04 -2.35
N GLU A 52 19.83 1.74 -2.13
CA GLU A 52 18.69 1.22 -1.37
C GLU A 52 18.77 1.62 0.11
N THR A 53 19.98 1.64 0.68
CA THR A 53 20.23 2.11 2.05
C THR A 53 19.87 3.59 2.19
N ARG A 54 20.33 4.45 1.26
CA ARG A 54 19.95 5.87 1.24
C ARG A 54 18.45 6.05 1.05
N LYS A 55 17.81 5.26 0.19
CA LYS A 55 16.35 5.29 0.03
C LYS A 55 15.62 4.88 1.30
N LEU A 56 16.05 3.81 1.97
CA LEU A 56 15.48 3.39 3.25
C LEU A 56 15.65 4.46 4.33
N LEU A 57 16.82 5.08 4.42
CA LEU A 57 17.07 6.21 5.33
C LEU A 57 16.20 7.43 4.96
N SER A 58 15.98 7.70 3.67
CA SER A 58 15.10 8.79 3.21
C SER A 58 13.62 8.52 3.49
N LEU A 59 13.17 7.27 3.33
CA LEU A 59 11.81 6.83 3.65
C LEU A 59 11.56 6.83 5.17
N GLY A 60 12.60 6.55 5.96
CA GLY A 60 12.59 6.62 7.42
C GLY A 60 12.77 8.04 7.95
N SER A 61 13.20 8.99 7.09
CA SER A 61 13.26 10.40 7.44
C SER A 61 11.84 10.98 7.50
N LEU A 62 11.64 11.90 8.46
CA LEU A 62 10.37 12.37 9.03
C LEU A 62 9.31 12.94 8.06
N SER A 63 9.59 13.01 6.76
CA SER A 63 8.66 13.53 5.75
C SER A 63 7.85 12.41 5.09
N PRO A 64 6.53 12.33 5.36
CA PRO A 64 5.67 11.33 4.75
C PRO A 64 5.57 11.58 3.23
N ARG A 65 5.87 10.57 2.42
CA ARG A 65 5.66 10.59 0.98
C ARG A 65 4.16 10.54 0.73
N VAL A 66 3.66 11.53 -0.01
CA VAL A 66 2.25 11.65 -0.37
C VAL A 66 2.14 11.51 -1.88
N GLU A 67 1.54 10.42 -2.33
CA GLU A 67 1.22 10.21 -3.74
C GLU A 67 -0.30 10.31 -3.89
N SER A 68 -0.75 11.25 -4.73
CA SER A 68 -2.18 11.46 -5.00
C SER A 68 -2.46 11.13 -6.45
N VAL A 69 -3.42 10.25 -6.66
CA VAL A 69 -3.74 9.68 -7.97
C VAL A 69 -5.24 9.78 -8.20
N ASP A 70 -5.61 10.19 -9.41
CA ASP A 70 -7.00 10.22 -9.82
C ASP A 70 -7.51 8.80 -10.08
N LEU A 71 -8.70 8.47 -9.58
CA LEU A 71 -9.37 7.18 -9.81
C LEU A 71 -9.58 6.90 -11.30
N LEU A 72 -9.79 7.94 -12.12
CA LEU A 72 -9.93 7.81 -13.58
C LEU A 72 -8.61 7.44 -14.26
N SER A 73 -7.47 7.75 -13.63
CA SER A 73 -6.16 7.37 -14.16
C SER A 73 -5.83 5.89 -13.95
N ILE A 74 -6.66 5.14 -13.20
CA ILE A 74 -6.44 3.72 -12.92
C ILE A 74 -6.93 2.87 -14.10
N LYS A 75 -5.99 2.45 -14.94
CA LYS A 75 -6.21 1.53 -16.05
C LYS A 75 -6.74 0.20 -15.55
N ASP A 76 -6.01 -0.43 -14.64
CA ASP A 76 -6.28 -1.79 -14.17
C ASP A 76 -6.07 -1.93 -12.66
N PHE A 77 -6.86 -2.81 -12.05
CA PHE A 77 -6.89 -3.10 -10.62
C PHE A 77 -6.76 -4.61 -10.43
N LYS A 78 -5.62 -5.09 -9.95
CA LYS A 78 -5.39 -6.50 -9.65
C LYS A 78 -5.23 -6.71 -8.16
N ALA A 79 -5.77 -7.81 -7.64
CA ALA A 79 -5.60 -8.18 -6.24
C ALA A 79 -5.29 -9.68 -6.13
N LEU A 80 -4.23 -10.01 -5.40
CA LEU A 80 -3.80 -11.38 -5.13
C LEU A 80 -3.80 -11.61 -3.62
N ARG A 81 -4.42 -12.70 -3.18
CA ARG A 81 -4.41 -13.07 -1.75
C ARG A 81 -3.06 -13.68 -1.41
N ILE A 82 -2.36 -13.08 -0.45
CA ILE A 82 -1.12 -13.62 0.09
C ILE A 82 -1.44 -14.75 1.06
N ARG A 83 -0.72 -15.87 0.90
CA ARG A 83 -0.82 -17.06 1.78
C ARG A 83 0.48 -17.37 2.53
N ARG A 84 1.57 -16.66 2.25
CA ARG A 84 2.90 -16.87 2.84
C ARG A 84 3.28 -15.67 3.71
N ASN A 85 4.18 -15.86 4.66
CA ASN A 85 4.77 -14.80 5.50
C ASN A 85 3.74 -13.99 6.31
N LEU A 86 2.61 -14.61 6.65
CA LEU A 86 1.50 -13.95 7.35
C LEU A 86 1.90 -13.47 8.75
N ASN A 87 2.83 -14.14 9.44
CA ASN A 87 3.32 -13.74 10.75
C ASN A 87 4.07 -12.41 10.69
N GLU A 88 4.97 -12.23 9.70
CA GLU A 88 5.70 -10.98 9.49
C GLU A 88 4.75 -9.84 9.12
N ILE A 89 3.77 -10.13 8.26
CA ILE A 89 2.75 -9.15 7.89
C ILE A 89 1.87 -8.79 9.11
N ALA A 90 1.59 -9.75 9.99
CA ALA A 90 0.84 -9.54 11.23
C ALA A 90 1.57 -8.63 12.21
N GLU A 91 2.91 -8.70 12.27
CA GLU A 91 3.69 -7.74 13.05
C GLU A 91 3.58 -6.30 12.52
N LEU A 92 3.30 -6.13 11.22
CA LEU A 92 3.22 -4.82 10.57
C LEU A 92 1.82 -4.22 10.57
N LEU A 93 0.79 -5.03 10.26
CA LEU A 93 -0.60 -4.61 10.20
C LEU A 93 -1.34 -4.75 11.54
N GLY A 94 -0.81 -5.56 12.46
CA GLY A 94 -1.54 -6.08 13.61
C GLY A 94 -2.16 -7.44 13.30
N SER A 95 -2.14 -8.34 14.29
CA SER A 95 -2.57 -9.74 14.16
C SER A 95 -4.05 -9.90 13.79
N ASP A 96 -4.91 -9.02 14.29
CA ASP A 96 -6.35 -9.06 14.00
C ASP A 96 -6.69 -8.76 12.55
N ASP A 97 -5.88 -7.91 11.89
CA ASP A 97 -6.08 -7.57 10.48
C ASP A 97 -5.68 -8.71 9.53
N VAL A 98 -4.79 -9.61 9.97
CA VAL A 98 -4.30 -10.73 9.15
C VAL A 98 -5.24 -11.94 9.17
N LYS A 99 -6.08 -12.10 10.21
CA LYS A 99 -7.06 -13.20 10.30
C LYS A 99 -8.06 -13.23 9.13
N GLY A 100 -8.45 -12.06 8.62
CA GLY A 100 -9.30 -11.95 7.41
C GLY A 100 -8.57 -12.28 6.11
N GLY A 101 -7.25 -12.39 6.14
CA GLY A 101 -6.39 -12.54 4.99
C GLY A 101 -5.85 -11.20 4.48
N VAL A 102 -4.70 -11.28 3.83
CA VAL A 102 -3.96 -10.14 3.30
C VAL A 102 -3.94 -10.21 1.78
N PHE A 103 -4.08 -9.07 1.14
CA PHE A 103 -4.11 -8.93 -0.32
C PHE A 103 -3.01 -7.99 -0.78
N GLU A 104 -2.21 -8.45 -1.74
CA GLU A 104 -1.38 -7.60 -2.57
C GLU A 104 -2.27 -6.99 -3.66
N VAL A 105 -2.38 -5.68 -3.67
CA VAL A 105 -3.18 -4.90 -4.62
C VAL A 105 -2.26 -4.11 -5.50
N VAL A 106 -2.40 -4.28 -6.81
CA VAL A 106 -1.61 -3.59 -7.82
C VAL A 106 -2.54 -2.65 -8.59
N LEU A 107 -2.25 -1.36 -8.52
CA LEU A 107 -2.91 -0.32 -9.30
C LEU A 107 -2.00 0.04 -10.47
N ASN A 108 -2.45 -0.26 -11.69
CA ASN A 108 -1.76 0.18 -12.90
C ASN A 108 -2.40 1.47 -13.40
N LEU A 109 -1.59 2.51 -13.54
CA LEU A 109 -2.04 3.82 -13.98
C LEU A 109 -1.86 3.99 -15.50
N ASN A 110 -2.63 4.92 -16.08
CA ASN A 110 -2.60 5.21 -17.52
C ASN A 110 -1.25 5.76 -17.99
N ASN A 111 -0.50 6.41 -17.10
CA ASN A 111 0.85 6.92 -17.35
C ASN A 111 1.94 5.83 -17.27
N GLY A 112 1.57 4.57 -17.02
CA GLY A 112 2.50 3.44 -16.87
C GLY A 112 3.07 3.26 -15.46
N GLU A 113 2.73 4.14 -14.52
CA GLU A 113 3.12 3.96 -13.12
C GLU A 113 2.35 2.81 -12.46
N VAL A 114 3.01 2.14 -11.51
CA VAL A 114 2.45 0.99 -10.79
C VAL A 114 2.55 1.23 -9.30
N ILE A 115 1.41 1.23 -8.62
CA ILE A 115 1.34 1.34 -7.16
C ILE A 115 1.00 -0.02 -6.59
N LYS A 116 1.90 -0.57 -5.77
CA LYS A 116 1.72 -1.84 -5.07
C LYS A 116 1.41 -1.61 -3.62
N LEU A 117 0.27 -2.14 -3.19
CA LEU A 117 -0.27 -1.99 -1.84
C LEU A 117 -0.48 -3.36 -1.22
N LEU A 118 -0.35 -3.42 0.10
CA LEU A 118 -0.55 -4.59 0.93
C LEU A 118 -1.62 -4.24 1.96
N LEU A 119 -2.78 -4.89 1.83
CA LEU A 119 -3.99 -4.51 2.54
C LEU A 119 -4.59 -5.70 3.29
N SER A 120 -5.13 -5.46 4.47
CA SER A 120 -6.03 -6.43 5.10
C SER A 120 -7.31 -6.60 4.27
N GLN A 121 -8.00 -7.73 4.41
CA GLN A 121 -9.23 -8.02 3.68
C GLN A 121 -10.24 -6.87 3.74
N ARG A 122 -10.44 -6.28 4.93
CA ARG A 122 -11.36 -5.16 5.14
C ARG A 122 -10.92 -3.90 4.38
N ALA A 123 -9.62 -3.60 4.40
CA ALA A 123 -9.02 -2.48 3.67
C ALA A 123 -9.13 -2.67 2.15
N TYR A 124 -8.83 -3.88 1.66
CA TYR A 124 -8.99 -4.26 0.26
C TYR A 124 -10.43 -4.06 -0.24
N LEU A 125 -11.43 -4.58 0.48
CA LEU A 125 -12.83 -4.45 0.08
C LEU A 125 -13.28 -2.98 0.03
N LYS A 126 -12.82 -2.15 0.98
CA LYS A 126 -13.10 -0.70 0.96
C LYS A 126 -12.51 -0.03 -0.28
N LEU A 127 -11.26 -0.36 -0.64
CA LEU A 127 -10.59 0.18 -1.81
C LEU A 127 -11.25 -0.28 -3.11
N ARG A 128 -11.49 -1.59 -3.25
CA ARG A 128 -12.18 -2.18 -4.42
C ARG A 128 -13.55 -1.53 -4.65
N ASN A 129 -14.35 -1.40 -3.61
CA ASN A 129 -15.68 -0.79 -3.71
C ASN A 129 -15.61 0.69 -4.09
N ALA A 130 -14.58 1.41 -3.66
CA ALA A 130 -14.37 2.79 -4.10
C ALA A 130 -14.02 2.83 -5.59
N VAL A 131 -13.04 2.05 -6.05
CA VAL A 131 -12.64 2.00 -7.46
C VAL A 131 -13.80 1.58 -8.37
N LEU A 132 -14.55 0.54 -8.00
CA LEU A 132 -15.70 0.06 -8.78
C LEU A 132 -16.82 1.09 -8.86
N LYS A 133 -17.13 1.78 -7.76
CA LYS A 133 -18.17 2.83 -7.76
C LYS A 133 -17.82 3.99 -8.70
N PHE A 134 -16.53 4.25 -8.92
CA PHE A 134 -16.06 5.27 -9.84
C PHE A 134 -16.02 4.81 -11.29
N LYS A 135 -15.68 3.54 -11.57
CA LYS A 135 -15.73 2.99 -12.93
C LYS A 135 -17.14 2.72 -13.45
N ALA A 136 -18.12 2.58 -12.56
CA ALA A 136 -19.53 2.35 -12.91
C ALA A 136 -20.32 3.66 -13.16
N LYS A 137 -19.68 4.82 -13.00
CA LYS A 137 -20.21 6.13 -13.35
C LYS A 137 -19.60 6.61 -14.65
#